data_AF-A0A090L807-F1
#
_entry.id   AF-A0A090L807-F1
#
_cell.length_a   1.000
_cell.length_b   1.000
_cell.length_c   1.000
_cell.angle_alpha   90.00
_cell.angle_beta   90.00
_cell.angle_gamma   90.00
#
_symmetry.space_group_name_H-M   'P 1'
#
loop_
_entity.id
_entity.type
_entity.pdbx_description
1 polymer ?
#
loop_
_entity_poly.entity_id
_entity_poly.type
_entity_poly.pdbx_seq_one_letter_code
_entity_poly.pdbx_strand_id
1 'polypeptide(L)'
;MNNPTKFPLILYKRILRLHYGLPSELKILGDGYVKEEFRRHKDATPEHSLLFLKEWTEYCTSLSKQLSGKGLVEGNLGQNLNPEIIDKMDEDKLYQLYELKIETEKVKNA
;
A
#
# COMPACT_ATOMS: atom_id res chain seq x y z
N MET A 1 25.72 10.84 -2.48
CA MET A 1 26.17 9.89 -1.44
C MET A 1 24.97 9.56 -0.57
N ASN A 2 24.49 8.31 -0.63
CA ASN A 2 23.27 7.85 0.03
C ASN A 2 23.54 7.66 1.53
N ASN A 3 22.93 8.50 2.38
CA ASN A 3 22.96 8.27 3.82
C ASN A 3 21.85 7.27 4.18
N PRO A 4 22.18 6.05 4.63
CA PRO A 4 21.19 5.01 4.92
C PRO A 4 20.19 5.45 6.01
N THR A 5 20.57 6.36 6.91
CA THR A 5 19.66 6.89 7.94
C THR A 5 18.51 7.71 7.37
N LYS A 6 18.65 8.23 6.14
CA LYS A 6 17.59 8.99 5.46
C LYS A 6 16.66 8.12 4.63
N PHE A 7 16.97 6.84 4.44
CA PHE A 7 16.20 5.95 3.57
C PHE A 7 14.70 5.88 3.94
N PRO A 8 14.31 5.73 5.22
CA PRO A 8 12.89 5.71 5.59
C PRO A 8 12.14 6.98 5.17
N LEU A 9 12.77 8.15 5.38
CA LEU A 9 12.18 9.43 4.99
C LEU A 9 12.08 9.61 3.47
N ILE A 10 13.05 9.09 2.72
CA ILE A 10 13.04 9.11 1.25
C ILE A 10 11.90 8.22 0.74
N LEU A 11 11.77 7.01 1.28
CA LEU A 11 10.70 6.07 0.93
C LEU A 11 9.32 6.65 1.22
N TYR A 12 9.12 7.18 2.43
CA TYR A 12 7.89 7.88 2.83
C TYR A 12 7.51 8.99 1.84
N LYS A 13 8.46 9.89 1.53
CA LYS A 13 8.21 11.00 0.58
C LYS A 13 8.00 10.53 -0.86
N ARG A 14 8.56 9.39 -1.26
CA ARG A 14 8.39 8.80 -2.59
C ARG A 14 6.98 8.23 -2.73
N ILE A 15 6.51 7.48 -1.73
CA ILE A 15 5.15 6.90 -1.69
C ILE A 15 4.09 8.01 -1.78
N LEU A 16 4.16 9.01 -0.91
CA LEU A 16 3.22 10.13 -0.95
C LEU A 16 3.25 10.90 -2.28
N ARG A 17 4.39 10.93 -2.98
CA ARG A 17 4.47 11.51 -4.33
C ARG A 17 3.77 10.64 -5.37
N LEU A 18 3.88 9.31 -5.27
CA LEU A 18 3.17 8.39 -6.16
C LEU A 18 1.66 8.47 -5.94
N HIS A 19 1.19 8.70 -4.70
CA HIS A 19 -0.23 8.86 -4.40
C HIS A 19 -0.91 10.03 -5.13
N TYR A 20 -0.16 11.04 -5.60
CA TYR A 20 -0.74 12.09 -6.45
C TYR A 20 -1.29 11.56 -7.78
N GLY A 21 -0.82 10.40 -8.22
CA GLY A 21 -1.32 9.73 -9.42
C GLY A 21 -2.52 8.85 -9.20
N LEU A 22 -2.97 8.69 -7.96
CA LEU A 22 -4.14 7.88 -7.62
C LEU A 22 -5.43 8.69 -7.75
N PRO A 23 -6.57 8.02 -7.98
CA PRO A 23 -7.91 8.59 -7.77
C PRO A 23 -8.02 9.24 -6.39
N SER A 24 -8.83 10.30 -6.28
CA SER A 24 -8.92 11.16 -5.10
C SER A 24 -9.21 10.37 -3.81
N GLU A 25 -10.15 9.45 -3.88
CA GLU A 25 -10.61 8.63 -2.76
C GLU A 25 -9.49 7.70 -2.27
N LEU A 26 -8.80 7.04 -3.21
CA LEU A 26 -7.67 6.16 -2.91
C LEU A 26 -6.47 6.93 -2.36
N LYS A 27 -6.22 8.14 -2.87
CA LYS A 27 -5.18 9.02 -2.35
C LYS A 27 -5.46 9.42 -0.91
N ILE A 28 -6.68 9.86 -0.58
CA ILE A 28 -7.04 10.30 0.77
C ILE A 28 -6.87 9.16 1.77
N LEU A 29 -7.41 7.98 1.44
CA LEU A 29 -7.29 6.79 2.27
C LEU A 29 -5.82 6.36 2.43
N GLY A 30 -5.09 6.25 1.32
CA GLY A 30 -3.71 5.81 1.31
C GLY A 30 -2.77 6.77 2.03
N ASP A 31 -2.91 8.09 1.84
CA ASP A 31 -2.08 9.09 2.53
C ASP A 31 -2.25 9.02 4.05
N GLY A 32 -3.48 8.80 4.53
CA GLY A 32 -3.76 8.59 5.94
C GLY A 32 -3.02 7.37 6.48
N TYR A 33 -3.21 6.23 5.81
CA TYR A 33 -2.61 4.95 6.21
C TYR A 33 -1.07 5.01 6.24
N VAL A 34 -0.44 5.54 5.18
CA VAL A 34 1.02 5.70 5.11
C VAL A 34 1.56 6.52 6.28
N LYS A 35 0.90 7.65 6.59
CA LYS A 35 1.33 8.53 7.69
C LYS A 35 1.27 7.81 9.03
N GLU A 36 0.21 7.05 9.27
CA GLU A 36 0.03 6.33 10.51
C GLU A 36 1.02 5.18 10.65
N GLU A 37 1.22 4.39 9.60
CA GLU A 37 2.12 3.23 9.64
C GLU A 37 3.59 3.62 9.83
N PHE A 38 4.06 4.65 9.12
CA PHE A 38 5.41 5.18 9.33
C PHE A 38 5.58 5.79 10.72
N ARG A 39 4.52 6.38 11.29
CA ARG A 39 4.54 6.89 12.67
C ARG A 39 4.60 5.75 13.68
N ARG A 40 3.83 4.68 13.50
CA ARG A 40 3.83 3.49 14.38
C ARG A 40 5.17 2.76 14.36
N HIS A 41 5.87 2.77 13.22
CA HIS A 41 7.16 2.10 13.07
C HIS A 41 8.38 2.98 13.38
N LYS A 42 8.18 4.21 13.86
CA LYS A 42 9.29 5.12 14.18
C LYS A 42 10.24 4.56 15.25
N ASP A 43 9.68 3.89 16.24
CA ASP A 43 10.40 3.37 17.42
C ASP A 43 10.38 1.82 17.45
N ALA A 44 10.13 1.17 16.31
CA ALA A 44 10.12 -0.28 16.20
C ALA A 44 11.52 -0.88 16.39
N THR A 45 11.59 -2.16 16.75
CA THR A 45 12.89 -2.86 16.87
C THR A 45 13.59 -2.90 15.51
N PRO A 46 14.94 -3.05 15.46
CA PRO A 46 15.67 -3.10 14.19
C PRO A 46 15.16 -4.17 13.23
N GLU A 47 14.75 -5.33 13.75
CA GLU A 47 14.26 -6.47 12.97
C GLU A 47 12.92 -6.13 12.31
N HIS A 48 11.97 -5.59 13.09
CA HIS A 48 10.68 -5.15 12.57
C HIS A 48 10.82 -3.96 11.61
N SER A 49 11.74 -3.03 11.90
CA SER A 49 12.04 -1.90 11.03
C SER A 49 12.59 -2.34 9.68
N LEU A 50 13.47 -3.35 9.67
CA LEU A 50 14.01 -3.90 8.43
C LEU A 50 12.93 -4.55 7.57
N LEU A 51 12.09 -5.40 8.19
CA LEU A 51 10.97 -6.03 7.50
C LEU A 51 9.98 -4.98 6.98
N PHE A 52 9.61 -4.00 7.81
CA PHE A 52 8.76 -2.87 7.42
C PHE A 52 9.33 -2.18 6.18
N LEU A 53 10.59 -1.75 6.22
CA LEU A 53 11.20 -1.04 5.09
C LEU A 53 11.25 -1.88 3.81
N LYS A 54 11.45 -3.20 3.92
CA LYS A 54 11.37 -4.12 2.77
C LYS A 54 9.98 -4.12 2.16
N GLU A 55 8.94 -4.41 2.94
CA GLU A 55 7.56 -4.49 2.45
C GLU A 55 7.09 -3.15 1.86
N TRP A 56 7.44 -2.03 2.50
CA TRP A 56 7.10 -0.69 2.00
C TRP A 56 7.88 -0.29 0.74
N THR A 57 9.09 -0.82 0.55
CA THR A 57 9.84 -0.67 -0.70
C THR A 57 9.20 -1.46 -1.83
N GLU A 58 8.72 -2.68 -1.55
CA GLU A 58 7.97 -3.50 -2.49
C GLU A 58 6.65 -2.83 -2.89
N TYR A 59 5.90 -2.30 -1.92
CA TYR A 59 4.71 -1.49 -2.17
C TYR A 59 5.00 -0.29 -3.07
N CYS A 60 6.01 0.52 -2.74
CA CYS A 60 6.42 1.68 -3.54
C CYS A 60 6.81 1.28 -4.98
N THR A 61 7.48 0.13 -5.14
CA THR A 61 7.89 -0.39 -6.44
C THR A 61 6.69 -0.86 -7.25
N SER A 62 5.76 -1.59 -6.64
CA SER A 62 4.52 -2.05 -7.27
C SER A 62 3.68 -0.87 -7.73
N LEU A 63 3.49 0.13 -6.86
CA LEU A 63 2.74 1.34 -7.20
C LEU A 63 3.41 2.13 -8.33
N SER A 64 4.74 2.26 -8.31
CA SER A 64 5.47 2.95 -9.38
C SER A 64 5.37 2.25 -10.75
N LYS A 65 5.12 0.94 -10.79
CA LYS A 65 4.91 0.19 -12.05
C LYS A 65 3.51 0.37 -12.63
N GLN A 66 2.53 0.67 -11.76
CA GLN A 66 1.12 0.88 -12.13
C GLN A 66 0.82 2.33 -12.51
N LEU A 67 1.80 3.23 -12.33
CA LEU A 67 1.71 4.63 -12.69
C LEU A 67 2.61 4.88 -13.91
N SER A 68 2.06 5.51 -14.92
CA SER A 68 2.80 5.97 -16.09
C SER A 68 3.89 6.97 -15.72
N GLY A 69 4.82 7.24 -16.63
CA GLY A 69 5.88 8.24 -16.43
C GLY A 69 5.37 9.67 -16.11
N LYS A 70 4.10 9.97 -16.40
CA LYS A 70 3.44 11.25 -16.04
C LYS A 70 2.78 11.22 -14.65
N GLY A 71 2.87 10.11 -13.94
CA GLY A 71 2.22 9.92 -12.65
C GLY A 71 0.70 9.78 -12.77
N LEU A 72 0.20 9.21 -13.86
CA LEU A 72 -1.21 8.86 -14.02
C LEU A 72 -1.35 7.34 -14.02
N VAL A 73 -2.45 6.82 -13.47
CA VAL A 73 -2.78 5.39 -13.49
C VAL A 73 -2.67 4.83 -14.92
N GLU A 74 -1.89 3.77 -15.08
CA GLU A 74 -1.73 3.03 -16.32
C GLU A 74 -2.44 1.68 -16.19
N GLY A 75 -3.64 1.57 -16.77
CA GLY A 75 -4.45 0.36 -16.69
C GLY A 75 -5.20 0.20 -15.37
N ASN A 76 -5.25 -1.03 -14.83
CA ASN A 76 -5.94 -1.34 -13.58
C ASN A 76 -5.01 -1.13 -12.38
N LEU A 77 -5.53 -0.51 -11.32
CA LEU A 77 -4.84 -0.43 -10.03
C LEU A 77 -5.00 -1.73 -9.25
N GLY A 78 -3.93 -2.11 -8.55
CA GLY A 78 -3.89 -3.30 -7.71
C GLY A 78 -3.37 -4.54 -8.43
N GLN A 79 -3.27 -5.63 -7.67
CA GLN A 79 -2.89 -6.96 -8.14
C GLN A 79 -3.85 -7.97 -7.52
N ASN A 80 -4.01 -9.11 -8.19
CA ASN A 80 -4.78 -10.21 -7.63
C ASN A 80 -4.10 -10.71 -6.35
N LEU A 81 -4.91 -11.04 -5.34
CA LEU A 81 -4.40 -11.64 -4.11
C LEU A 81 -3.75 -13.00 -4.43
N ASN A 82 -2.57 -13.23 -3.86
CA ASN A 82 -1.94 -14.55 -3.93
C ASN A 82 -2.81 -15.55 -3.14
N PRO A 83 -3.22 -16.69 -3.74
CA PRO A 83 -3.98 -17.72 -3.05
C PRO A 83 -3.36 -18.16 -1.72
N GLU A 84 -2.03 -18.24 -1.63
CA GLU A 84 -1.33 -18.62 -0.39
C GLU A 84 -1.55 -17.63 0.77
N ILE A 85 -1.85 -16.36 0.47
CA ILE A 85 -2.18 -15.36 1.49
C ILE A 85 -3.58 -15.63 2.02
N ILE A 86 -4.52 -16.01 1.14
CA ILE A 86 -5.91 -16.33 1.49
C ILE A 86 -5.91 -17.55 2.43
N ASP A 87 -5.12 -18.58 2.13
CA ASP A 87 -5.02 -19.79 2.95
C ASP A 87 -4.45 -19.53 4.36
N LYS A 88 -3.72 -18.42 4.53
CA LYS A 88 -3.13 -18.01 5.82
C LYS A 88 -4.02 -17.04 6.61
N MET A 89 -5.11 -16.56 6.04
CA MET A 89 -6.05 -15.69 6.74
C MET A 89 -6.85 -16.48 7.77
N ASP A 90 -7.14 -15.85 8.91
CA ASP A 90 -8.11 -16.37 9.87
C ASP A 90 -9.55 -16.14 9.38
N GLU A 91 -10.51 -16.78 10.05
CA GLU A 91 -11.92 -16.74 9.69
C GLU A 91 -12.47 -15.30 9.69
N ASP A 92 -12.05 -14.46 10.64
CA ASP A 92 -12.48 -13.07 10.73
C ASP A 92 -11.99 -12.23 9.53
N LYS A 93 -10.73 -12.40 9.12
CA LYS A 93 -10.17 -11.72 7.94
C LYS A 93 -10.82 -12.20 6.65
N LEU A 94 -11.10 -13.50 6.54
CA LEU A 94 -11.81 -14.05 5.39
C LEU A 94 -13.23 -13.49 5.30
N TYR A 95 -13.92 -13.42 6.42
CA TYR A 95 -15.26 -12.82 6.49
C TYR A 95 -15.24 -11.35 6.07
N GLN A 96 -14.31 -10.55 6.59
CA GLN A 96 -14.16 -9.14 6.19
C GLN A 96 -13.87 -8.98 4.69
N LEU A 97 -13.00 -9.83 4.13
CA LEU A 97 -12.71 -9.80 2.70
C LEU A 97 -13.93 -10.18 1.85
N TYR A 98 -14.73 -11.13 2.32
CA TYR A 98 -15.96 -11.55 1.67
C TYR A 98 -17.04 -10.45 1.70
N GLU A 99 -17.25 -9.82 2.85
CA GLU A 99 -18.16 -8.67 2.97
C GLU A 99 -17.73 -7.53 2.05
N LEU A 100 -16.44 -7.21 2.01
CA LEU A 100 -15.90 -6.20 1.11
C LEU A 100 -16.23 -6.52 -0.36
N LYS A 101 -16.07 -7.78 -0.79
CA LYS A 101 -16.43 -8.23 -2.14
C LYS A 101 -17.91 -7.95 -2.43
N ILE A 102 -18.82 -8.37 -1.54
CA ILE A 102 -20.26 -8.17 -1.70
C ILE A 102 -20.59 -6.68 -1.86
N GLU A 103 -20.04 -5.83 -1.00
CA GLU A 103 -20.28 -4.39 -1.07
C GLU A 103 -19.79 -3.78 -2.39
N THR A 104 -18.63 -4.22 -2.91
CA THR A 104 -18.14 -3.74 -4.21
C THR A 104 -19.01 -4.18 -5.39
N GLU A 105 -19.66 -5.35 -5.31
CA GLU A 105 -20.58 -5.84 -6.33
C GLU A 105 -21.90 -5.05 -6.34
N LYS A 106 -22.39 -4.63 -5.17
CA LYS A 106 -23.57 -3.76 -5.05
C LYS A 106 -23.34 -2.43 -5.76
N VAL A 107 -22.18 -1.80 -5.58
CA VAL A 107 -21.83 -0.51 -6.21
C VAL A 107 -21.74 -0.64 -7.74
N LYS A 108 -21.27 -1.78 -8.28
CA LYS A 108 -21.21 -1.99 -9.73
C LYS A 108 -22.58 -2.14 -10.39
N ASN A 109 -23.58 -2.59 -9.64
CA ASN A 109 -24.93 -2.87 -10.12
C ASN A 109 -25.92 -1.73 -9.79
N ALA A 110 -25.46 -0.65 -9.16
CA ALA A 110 -26.24 0.53 -8.80
C ALA A 110 -26.04 1.66 -9.82
#